data_AF-A0AAN8PQ84-F1
#
_entry.id   AF-A0AAN8PQ84-F1
#
_cell.length_a   1.000
_cell.length_b   1.000
_cell.length_c   1.000
_cell.angle_alpha   90.00
_cell.angle_beta   90.00
_cell.angle_gamma   90.00
#
_symmetry.space_group_name_H-M   'P 1'
#
loop_
_entity.id
_entity.type
_entity.pdbx_description
1 polymer ?
#
loop_
_entity_poly.entity_id
_entity_poly.type
_entity_poly.pdbx_seq_one_letter_code
_entity_poly.pdbx_strand_id
1 'polypeptide(L)'
;MPGFALEGFPNRDSTSYAKAYGIDNVGTILRGTIRYEGFSRQIKGLMALGLFDTSPHSNLHPNGPELSWVGIYCRLLILVLRYTVVIS
;
A
#
# COMPACT_ATOMS: atom_id res chain seq x y z
N MET A 1 -0.59 10.13 22.85
CA MET A 1 -0.46 11.59 22.64
C MET A 1 -1.86 12.18 22.58
N PRO A 2 -2.40 12.67 23.70
CA PRO A 2 -3.72 13.29 23.70
C PRO A 2 -3.64 14.56 22.83
N GLY A 3 -4.29 14.57 21.66
CA GLY A 3 -4.26 15.69 20.72
C GLY A 3 -3.99 15.30 19.26
N PHE A 4 -3.51 14.08 18.98
CA PHE A 4 -3.31 13.59 17.62
C PHE A 4 -3.93 12.20 17.43
N ALA A 5 -4.76 12.06 16.39
CA ALA A 5 -5.27 10.77 15.92
C ALA A 5 -4.20 10.11 15.04
N LEU A 6 -3.35 9.28 15.64
CA LEU A 6 -2.20 8.66 14.97
C LEU A 6 -2.36 7.14 14.88
N GLU A 7 -1.87 6.57 13.78
CA GLU A 7 -1.67 5.15 13.58
C GLU A 7 -0.20 4.86 13.26
N GLY A 8 0.26 3.65 13.58
CA GLY A 8 1.63 3.21 13.33
C GLY A 8 1.69 1.81 12.73
N PHE A 9 2.65 1.58 11.84
CA PHE A 9 2.91 0.27 11.26
C PHE A 9 4.42 -0.04 11.20
N PRO A 10 4.83 -1.33 11.28
CA PRO A 10 6.23 -1.73 11.17
C PRO A 10 6.84 -1.26 9.84
N ASN A 11 8.10 -0.85 9.87
CA ASN A 11 8.81 -0.34 8.70
C ASN A 11 9.93 -1.31 8.31
N ARG A 12 9.67 -2.14 7.28
CA ARG A 12 10.62 -3.12 6.72
C ARG A 12 11.23 -4.00 7.83
N ASP A 13 12.51 -4.35 7.69
CA ASP A 13 13.26 -5.09 8.69
C ASP A 13 13.75 -4.18 9.82
N SER A 14 13.50 -4.62 11.06
CA SER A 14 14.01 -3.98 12.28
C SER A 14 15.14 -4.78 12.93
N THR A 15 15.37 -6.04 12.54
CA THR A 15 16.31 -6.95 13.22
C THR A 15 17.77 -6.57 12.97
N SER A 16 18.09 -6.05 11.78
CA SER A 16 19.41 -5.53 11.43
C SER A 16 19.92 -4.41 12.37
N TYR A 17 19.02 -3.72 13.06
CA TYR A 17 19.39 -2.67 14.01
C TYR A 17 20.03 -3.18 15.30
N ALA A 18 19.80 -4.44 15.67
CA ALA A 18 20.39 -5.00 16.89
C ALA A 18 21.92 -4.92 16.83
N LYS A 19 22.50 -5.42 15.74
CA LYS A 19 23.94 -5.34 15.48
C LYS A 19 24.40 -3.90 15.22
N ALA A 20 23.64 -3.13 14.43
CA ALA A 20 24.02 -1.77 14.06
C ALA A 20 24.13 -0.83 15.27
N TYR A 21 23.35 -1.07 16.32
CA TYR A 21 23.34 -0.28 17.55
C TYR A 21 24.06 -0.96 18.72
N GLY A 22 24.64 -2.15 18.53
CA GLY A 22 25.34 -2.89 19.59
C GLY A 22 24.41 -3.38 20.72
N ILE A 23 23.16 -3.70 20.37
CA ILE A 23 22.09 -4.12 21.29
C ILE A 23 21.60 -5.55 21.01
N ASP A 24 22.52 -6.48 20.72
CA ASP A 24 22.19 -7.86 20.30
C ASP A 24 21.40 -8.68 21.34
N ASN A 25 21.38 -8.26 22.60
CA ASN A 25 20.71 -8.97 23.71
C ASN A 25 19.29 -8.47 24.03
N VAL A 26 18.66 -7.67 23.15
CA VAL A 26 17.29 -7.19 23.38
C VAL A 26 16.24 -8.22 22.98
N GLY A 27 15.23 -8.41 23.81
CA GLY A 27 14.10 -9.30 23.50
C GLY A 27 13.15 -8.77 22.42
N THR A 28 13.16 -7.45 22.19
CA THR A 28 12.25 -6.78 21.25
C THR A 28 12.96 -5.62 20.55
N ILE A 29 12.87 -5.56 19.22
CA ILE A 29 13.31 -4.43 18.41
C ILE A 29 12.25 -4.11 17.36
N LEU A 30 11.82 -2.85 17.28
CA LEU A 30 10.79 -2.41 16.34
C LEU A 30 11.10 -1.00 15.84
N ARG A 31 11.12 -0.85 14.52
CA ARG A 31 11.09 0.45 13.83
C ARG A 31 9.77 0.55 13.08
N GLY A 32 8.99 1.59 13.37
CA GLY A 32 7.72 1.86 12.71
C GLY A 32 7.69 3.18 11.95
N THR A 33 6.60 3.42 11.24
CA THR A 33 6.23 4.73 10.67
C THR A 33 4.91 5.17 11.25
N ILE A 34 4.77 6.46 11.54
CA ILE A 34 3.55 7.08 12.07
C ILE A 34 2.83 7.84 10.95
N ARG A 35 1.51 7.70 10.91
CA ARG A 35 0.59 8.42 10.02
C ARG A 35 -0.63 8.90 10.80
N TYR A 36 -1.42 9.78 10.20
CA TYR A 36 -2.74 10.11 10.74
C TYR A 36 -3.70 8.93 10.56
N GLU A 37 -4.58 8.77 11.54
CA GLU A 37 -5.57 7.70 11.55
C GLU A 37 -6.38 7.66 10.25
N GLY A 38 -6.57 6.46 9.72
CA GLY A 38 -7.29 6.19 8.49
C GLY A 38 -6.34 5.86 7.34
N PHE A 39 -5.14 6.44 7.31
CA PHE A 39 -4.21 6.35 6.17
C PHE A 39 -4.07 4.91 5.64
N SER A 40 -3.78 3.95 6.51
CA SER A 40 -3.60 2.54 6.15
C SER A 40 -4.86 1.93 5.54
N ARG A 41 -6.05 2.33 6.00
CA ARG A 41 -7.33 1.89 5.45
C ARG A 41 -7.52 2.43 4.03
N GLN A 42 -7.25 3.72 3.78
CA GLN A 42 -7.39 4.28 2.44
C GLN A 42 -6.36 3.71 1.46
N ILE A 43 -5.10 3.57 1.87
CA ILE A 43 -4.06 2.96 1.04
C ILE A 43 -4.41 1.50 0.72
N LYS A 44 -4.93 0.72 1.67
CA LYS A 44 -5.43 -0.64 1.41
C LYS A 44 -6.56 -0.65 0.37
N GLY A 45 -7.49 0.30 0.42
CA GLY A 45 -8.54 0.43 -0.60
C GLY A 45 -7.96 0.70 -1.99
N LEU A 46 -7.02 1.63 -2.10
CA LEU A 46 -6.35 1.94 -3.38
C LEU A 46 -5.50 0.77 -3.90
N MET A 47 -4.85 0.00 -3.02
CA MET A 47 -4.16 -1.25 -3.38
C MET A 47 -5.15 -2.29 -3.90
N ALA A 48 -6.30 -2.47 -3.26
CA ALA A 48 -7.33 -3.40 -3.71
C ALA A 48 -7.93 -3.02 -5.09
N LEU A 49 -7.92 -1.72 -5.43
CA LEU A 49 -8.31 -1.23 -6.77
C LEU A 49 -7.24 -1.49 -7.84
N GLY A 50 -6.04 -1.96 -7.48
CA GLY A 50 -4.95 -2.20 -8.43
C GLY A 50 -4.16 -0.94 -8.82
N LEU A 51 -4.33 0.18 -8.11
CA LEU A 51 -3.68 1.46 -8.47
C LEU A 51 -2.17 1.50 -8.20
N PHE A 52 -1.66 0.53 -7.44
CA PHE A 52 -0.23 0.42 -7.12
C PHE A 52 0.46 -0.72 -7.89
N ASP A 53 -0.21 -1.33 -8.86
CA ASP A 53 0.45 -2.27 -9.77
C ASP A 53 1.43 -1.51 -10.66
N THR A 54 2.68 -1.96 -10.67
CA THR A 54 3.76 -1.37 -11.47
C THR A 54 3.96 -2.11 -12.79
N SER A 55 3.19 -3.17 -13.05
CA SER A 55 3.19 -3.85 -14.35
C SER A 55 2.69 -2.90 -15.45
N PRO A 56 3.23 -2.99 -16.68
CA PRO A 56 2.78 -2.15 -17.78
C PRO A 56 1.29 -2.36 -18.08
N HIS A 57 0.49 -1.30 -17.97
CA HIS A 57 -0.92 -1.34 -18.33
C HIS A 57 -1.08 -1.09 -19.84
N SER A 58 -1.86 -1.91 -20.52
CA SER A 58 -2.01 -1.90 -21.99
C SER A 58 -2.46 -0.57 -22.59
N ASN A 59 -3.09 0.30 -21.78
CA ASN A 59 -3.56 1.61 -22.21
C ASN A 59 -2.79 2.79 -21.61
N LEU A 60 -1.89 2.55 -20.64
CA LEU A 60 -1.13 3.61 -19.96
C LEU A 60 0.29 3.66 -20.52
N HIS A 61 0.39 4.09 -21.77
CA HIS A 61 1.66 4.29 -22.47
C HIS A 61 1.56 5.54 -23.36
N PRO A 62 2.69 6.12 -23.83
CA PRO A 62 2.67 7.37 -24.60
C PRO A 62 1.78 7.36 -25.85
N ASN A 63 1.68 6.20 -26.51
CA ASN A 63 0.81 6.00 -27.68
C ASN A 63 -0.59 5.46 -27.33
N GLY A 64 -1.00 5.55 -26.07
CA GLY A 64 -2.25 5.00 -25.57
C GLY A 64 -3.46 5.85 -25.97
N PRO A 65 -4.69 5.33 -25.81
CA PRO A 65 -5.88 6.13 -26.00
C PRO A 65 -5.96 7.27 -24.98
N GLU A 66 -6.63 8.36 -25.34
CA GLU A 66 -6.99 9.39 -24.35
C GLU A 66 -7.99 8.80 -23.35
N LEU A 67 -7.63 8.84 -22.07
CA LEU A 67 -8.44 8.26 -20.99
C LEU A 67 -8.66 9.28 -19.89
N SER A 68 -9.92 9.41 -19.47
CA SER A 68 -10.26 10.11 -18.24
C SER A 68 -9.95 9.24 -17.03
N TRP A 69 -9.79 9.88 -15.86
CA TRP A 69 -9.69 9.18 -14.58
C TRP A 69 -10.85 8.21 -14.36
N VAL A 70 -12.09 8.64 -14.63
CA VAL A 70 -13.29 7.79 -14.53
C VAL A 70 -13.16 6.55 -15.42
N GLY A 71 -12.67 6.72 -16.65
CA GLY A 71 -12.44 5.61 -17.57
C GLY A 71 -11.45 4.58 -17.04
N ILE A 72 -10.36 5.03 -16.39
CA ILE A 72 -9.37 4.14 -15.76
C ILE A 72 -9.99 3.43 -14.55
N TYR A 73 -10.65 4.16 -13.64
CA TYR A 73 -11.28 3.57 -12.47
C TYR A 73 -12.34 2.52 -12.82
N CYS A 74 -13.20 2.78 -13.82
CA CYS A 74 -14.19 1.81 -14.27
C CYS A 74 -13.52 0.53 -14.79
N ARG A 75 -12.43 0.65 -15.56
CA ARG A 75 -11.68 -0.51 -16.08
C ARG A 75 -11.06 -1.33 -14.95
N LEU A 76 -10.40 -0.67 -14.00
CA LEU A 76 -9.78 -1.32 -12.85
C LEU A 76 -10.82 -2.03 -11.96
N LEU A 77 -11.95 -1.37 -11.68
CA LEU A 77 -13.06 -1.95 -10.90
C LEU A 77 -13.64 -3.20 -11.58
N ILE A 78 -13.90 -3.15 -12.89
CA ILE A 78 -14.40 -4.31 -13.64
C ILE A 78 -13.40 -5.46 -13.56
N LEU A 79 -12.10 -5.16 -13.68
CA LEU A 79 -11.04 -6.15 -13.60
C LEU A 79 -11.05 -6.83 -12.23
N VAL A 80 -11.04 -6.06 -11.14
CA VAL A 80 -11.11 -6.57 -9.75
C VAL A 80 -12.38 -7.42 -9.50
N LEU A 81 -13.55 -6.97 -9.98
CA LEU A 81 -14.80 -7.71 -9.83
C LEU A 81 -14.79 -9.04 -10.58
N ARG A 82 -14.20 -9.08 -11.79
CA ARG A 82 -14.06 -10.33 -12.56
C ARG A 82 -13.18 -11.34 -11.83
N TYR A 83 -12.06 -10.90 -11.23
CA TYR A 83 -11.20 -11.82 -10.48
C TYR A 83 -11.83 -12.27 -9.15
N THR A 84 -12.58 -11.41 -8.47
CA THR A 84 -13.19 -11.76 -7.17
C THR A 84 -14.33 -12.77 -7.32
N VAL A 85 -15.15 -12.67 -8.38
CA VAL A 85 -16.28 -13.58 -8.63
C VAL A 85 -15.83 -14.97 -9.13
N VAL A 86 -14.66 -15.07 -9.75
CA VAL A 86 -14.13 -16.35 -10.28
C VAL A 86 -13.48 -17.22 -9.19
N ILE A 87 -13.18 -16.66 -8.01
CA ILE A 87 -12.51 -17.34 -6.89
C ILE A 87 -13.49 -17.58 -5.72
N SER A 88 -14.81 -17.56 -5.98
CA SER A 88 -15.86 -17.86 -4.98
C SER A 88 -16.62 -19.13 -5.34
#